data_AF-A0A564Y8F1-F1
#
_entry.id   AF-A0A564Y8F1-F1
#
_cell.length_a   1.000
_cell.length_b   1.000
_cell.length_c   1.000
_cell.angle_alpha   90.00
_cell.angle_beta   90.00
_cell.angle_gamma   90.00
#
_symmetry.space_group_name_H-M   'P 1'
#
loop_
_entity.id
_entity.type
_entity.pdbx_description
1 polymer ?
#
loop_
_entity_poly.entity_id
_entity_poly.type
_entity_poly.pdbx_seq_one_letter_code
_entity_poly.pdbx_strand_id
1 'polypeptide(L)'
;MTSDKKFVFSPKYYIRNRNDLYQLLKTHEIKGLGGIYFDDVDEAIKDADKVVKSLGDTVLQIITPHDKKTVLFFNDKSFDLNVDEEFKQLWRAVSVEGVNEGKIEEYLQRNGITSMSADKKVFAPALKQKRSAQRRAKRPVKLKDNEHLKDILKDFSDKSLKRQQV
;
A
#
# COMPACT_ATOMS: atom_id res chain seq x y z
N MET A 1 20.17 -19.14 -26.48
CA MET A 1 21.19 -18.87 -27.52
C MET A 1 20.77 -17.61 -28.25
N THR A 2 21.57 -16.54 -28.17
CA THR A 2 21.35 -15.34 -29.00
C THR A 2 21.71 -15.68 -30.44
N SER A 3 21.11 -14.97 -31.40
CA SER A 3 21.22 -15.21 -32.86
C SER A 3 22.66 -15.34 -33.40
N ASP A 4 23.66 -14.90 -32.64
CA ASP A 4 25.09 -14.92 -32.98
C ASP A 4 25.89 -16.13 -32.45
N LYS A 5 25.24 -17.21 -31.95
CA LYS A 5 25.93 -18.41 -31.40
C LYS A 5 26.96 -18.11 -30.29
N LYS A 6 26.85 -16.97 -29.61
CA LYS A 6 27.71 -16.61 -28.47
C LYS A 6 27.05 -17.02 -27.16
N PHE A 7 27.86 -17.53 -26.24
CA PHE A 7 27.44 -17.73 -24.85
C PHE A 7 27.43 -16.36 -24.16
N VAL A 8 26.30 -16.02 -23.55
CA VAL A 8 26.14 -14.82 -22.74
C VAL A 8 25.77 -15.27 -21.34
N PHE A 9 26.47 -14.71 -20.36
CA PHE A 9 26.20 -14.95 -18.96
C PHE A 9 24.80 -14.41 -18.58
N SER A 10 24.00 -15.23 -17.92
CA SER A 10 22.62 -14.91 -17.53
C SER A 10 22.51 -14.96 -16.00
N PRO A 11 22.82 -13.87 -15.29
CA PRO A 11 22.67 -13.83 -13.84
C PRO A 11 21.21 -13.99 -13.44
N LYS A 12 20.98 -14.42 -12.20
CA LYS A 12 19.63 -14.56 -11.63
C LYS A 12 18.87 -13.24 -11.60
N TYR A 13 19.57 -12.14 -11.36
CA TYR A 13 19.04 -10.79 -11.42
C TYR A 13 19.79 -9.95 -12.45
N TYR A 14 19.04 -9.24 -13.28
CA TYR A 14 19.60 -8.33 -14.26
C TYR A 14 19.81 -6.94 -13.66
N ILE A 15 20.86 -6.82 -12.86
CA ILE A 15 21.24 -5.57 -12.22
C ILE A 15 22.59 -5.11 -12.75
N ARG A 16 22.68 -3.84 -13.17
CA ARG A 16 23.93 -3.25 -13.67
C ARG A 16 24.37 -2.06 -12.84
N ASN A 17 23.40 -1.28 -12.38
CA ASN A 17 23.63 -0.02 -11.67
C ASN A 17 23.04 -0.03 -10.25
N ARG A 18 23.51 0.92 -9.43
CA ARG A 18 22.96 1.23 -8.10
C ARG A 18 21.44 1.42 -8.12
N ASN A 19 20.93 2.13 -9.12
CA ASN A 19 19.51 2.42 -9.25
C ASN A 19 18.69 1.16 -9.60
N ASP A 20 19.27 0.23 -10.35
CA ASP A 20 18.63 -1.05 -10.68
C ASP A 20 18.49 -1.91 -9.42
N LEU A 21 19.53 -1.95 -8.59
CA LEU A 21 19.49 -2.64 -7.29
C LEU A 21 18.42 -2.04 -6.37
N TYR A 22 18.35 -0.71 -6.29
CA TYR A 22 17.30 -0.02 -5.51
C TYR A 22 15.90 -0.35 -6.02
N GLN A 23 15.68 -0.30 -7.34
CA GLN A 23 14.38 -0.65 -7.93
C GLN A 23 14.02 -2.12 -7.72
N LEU A 24 15.00 -3.02 -7.81
CA LEU A 24 14.82 -4.44 -7.58
C LEU A 24 14.37 -4.70 -6.13
N LEU A 25 15.09 -4.13 -5.15
CA LEU A 25 14.76 -4.27 -3.73
C LEU A 25 13.36 -3.71 -3.41
N LYS A 26 13.04 -2.52 -3.95
CA LYS A 26 11.71 -1.92 -3.80
C LYS A 26 10.60 -2.79 -4.42
N THR A 27 10.86 -3.38 -5.58
CA THR A 27 9.89 -4.28 -6.24
C THR A 27 9.69 -5.56 -5.44
N HIS A 28 10.76 -6.08 -4.84
CA HIS A 28 10.72 -7.26 -3.97
C HIS A 28 9.89 -7.02 -2.71
N GLU A 29 10.03 -5.86 -2.08
CA GLU A 29 9.23 -5.46 -0.93
C GLU A 29 7.75 -5.32 -1.30
N ILE A 30 7.41 -4.53 -2.33
CA ILE A 30 6.02 -4.30 -2.76
C ILE A 30 5.32 -5.61 -3.13
N LYS A 31 6.04 -6.54 -3.75
CA LYS A 31 5.50 -7.86 -4.14
C LYS A 31 5.58 -8.91 -3.04
N GLY A 32 6.21 -8.62 -1.90
CA GLY A 32 6.43 -9.58 -0.83
C GLY A 32 7.29 -10.79 -1.24
N LEU A 33 8.23 -10.61 -2.17
CA LEU A 33 9.10 -11.68 -2.66
C LEU A 33 10.26 -12.02 -1.71
N GLY A 34 10.35 -11.31 -0.57
CA GLY A 34 11.40 -11.49 0.41
C GLY A 34 12.74 -10.88 -0.01
N GLY A 35 13.77 -11.17 0.79
CA GLY A 35 15.11 -10.63 0.63
C GLY A 35 15.92 -11.32 -0.47
N ILE A 36 16.98 -10.64 -0.90
CA ILE A 36 17.88 -11.09 -1.97
C ILE A 36 19.22 -11.45 -1.37
N TYR A 37 19.80 -12.59 -1.73
CA TYR A 37 21.13 -12.95 -1.25
C TYR A 37 22.19 -12.00 -1.81
N PHE A 38 23.15 -11.61 -0.98
CA PHE A 38 24.27 -10.79 -1.42
C PHE A 38 25.09 -11.51 -2.50
N ASP A 39 25.27 -12.83 -2.41
CA ASP A 39 25.93 -13.66 -3.42
C ASP A 39 25.32 -13.47 -4.83
N ASP A 40 23.98 -13.44 -4.91
CA ASP A 40 23.25 -13.25 -6.17
C ASP A 40 23.48 -11.83 -6.75
N VAL A 41 23.82 -10.85 -5.90
CA VAL A 41 24.12 -9.47 -6.29
C VAL A 41 25.59 -9.31 -6.70
N ASP A 42 26.50 -9.96 -5.97
CA ASP A 42 27.93 -9.99 -6.25
C ASP A 42 28.24 -10.68 -7.59
N GLU A 43 27.46 -11.72 -7.93
CA GLU A 43 27.55 -12.38 -9.23
C GLU A 43 27.10 -11.47 -10.40
N ALA A 44 26.21 -10.51 -10.15
CA ALA A 44 25.61 -9.67 -11.19
C ALA A 44 26.36 -8.34 -11.42
N ILE A 45 26.96 -7.74 -10.38
CA ILE A 45 27.63 -6.44 -10.45
C ILE A 45 29.09 -6.54 -9.98
N LYS A 46 30.02 -5.94 -10.73
CA LYS A 46 31.40 -5.75 -10.27
C LYS A 46 31.46 -4.77 -9.10
N ASP A 47 32.19 -5.12 -8.03
CA ASP A 47 32.27 -4.33 -6.79
C ASP A 47 30.91 -4.14 -6.08
N ALA A 48 30.09 -5.20 -5.98
CA ALA A 48 28.77 -5.14 -5.34
C ALA A 48 28.80 -4.54 -3.93
N ASP A 49 29.86 -4.82 -3.15
CA ASP A 49 30.13 -4.20 -1.85
C ASP A 49 30.05 -2.67 -1.86
N LYS A 50 30.68 -2.04 -2.86
CA LYS A 50 30.69 -0.56 -2.97
C LYS A 50 29.29 -0.05 -3.29
N VAL A 51 28.57 -0.76 -4.15
CA VAL A 51 27.21 -0.39 -4.52
C VAL A 51 26.29 -0.51 -3.31
N VAL A 52 26.30 -1.64 -2.59
CA VAL A 52 25.48 -1.83 -1.39
C VAL A 52 25.81 -0.78 -0.31
N LYS A 53 27.11 -0.53 -0.06
CA LYS A 53 27.55 0.53 0.87
C LYS A 53 27.07 1.92 0.45
N SER A 54 26.99 2.20 -0.86
CA SER A 54 26.48 3.47 -1.38
C SER A 54 24.97 3.66 -1.18
N LEU A 55 24.20 2.58 -0.99
CA LEU A 55 22.78 2.67 -0.64
C LEU A 55 22.58 2.90 0.87
N GLY A 56 23.56 2.50 1.70
CA GLY A 56 23.58 2.73 3.14
C GLY A 56 22.27 2.30 3.81
N ASP A 57 21.65 3.24 4.53
CA ASP A 57 20.40 3.05 5.28
C ASP A 57 19.19 2.60 4.46
N THR A 58 19.26 2.65 3.13
CA THR A 58 18.15 2.21 2.26
C THR A 58 18.07 0.68 2.18
N VAL A 59 19.12 -0.03 2.62
CA VAL A 59 19.22 -1.48 2.54
C VAL A 59 19.49 -2.06 3.92
N LEU A 60 18.65 -2.98 4.37
CA LEU A 60 18.89 -3.77 5.56
C LEU A 60 19.69 -5.01 5.19
N GLN A 61 20.78 -5.25 5.90
CA GLN A 61 21.61 -6.44 5.75
C GLN A 61 21.36 -7.37 6.92
N ILE A 62 20.79 -8.53 6.65
CA ILE A 62 20.51 -9.55 7.67
C ILE A 62 21.39 -10.75 7.39
N ILE A 63 22.19 -11.14 8.38
CA ILE A 63 22.98 -12.37 8.31
C ILE A 63 22.08 -13.52 8.73
N THR A 64 21.90 -14.49 7.84
CA THR A 64 21.14 -15.69 8.16
C THR A 64 21.85 -16.51 9.25
N PRO A 65 21.16 -16.92 10.32
CA PRO A 65 21.80 -17.61 11.45
C PRO A 65 22.33 -19.00 11.09
N HIS A 66 21.72 -19.66 10.12
CA HIS A 66 22.10 -21.01 9.68
C HIS A 66 23.31 -20.99 8.74
N ASP A 67 23.25 -20.17 7.69
CA ASP A 67 24.22 -20.23 6.59
C ASP A 67 25.26 -19.11 6.63
N LYS A 68 25.14 -18.16 7.58
CA LYS A 68 25.97 -16.94 7.68
C LYS A 68 26.00 -16.11 6.39
N LYS A 69 25.04 -16.32 5.48
CA LYS A 69 24.91 -15.56 4.25
C LYS A 69 24.19 -14.25 4.52
N THR A 70 24.65 -13.18 3.88
CA THR A 70 24.01 -11.87 3.96
C THR A 70 22.82 -11.82 3.01
N VAL A 71 21.66 -11.45 3.54
CA VAL A 71 20.44 -11.21 2.78
C VAL A 71 20.12 -9.72 2.85
N LEU A 72 19.87 -9.13 1.69
CA LEU A 72 19.54 -7.73 1.49
C LEU A 72 18.02 -7.56 1.46
N PHE A 73 17.51 -6.62 2.25
CA PHE A 73 16.13 -6.18 2.24
C PHE A 73 16.05 -4.69 1.96
N PHE A 74 14.93 -4.24 1.43
CA PHE A 74 14.63 -2.82 1.33
C PHE A 74 14.31 -2.27 2.73
N ASN A 75 14.88 -1.10 3.08
CA ASN A 75 14.52 -0.39 4.29
C ASN A 75 13.54 0.74 3.97
N ASP A 76 12.28 0.59 4.38
CA ASP A 76 11.32 1.70 4.33
C ASP A 76 11.47 2.58 5.58
N LYS A 77 12.15 3.72 5.38
CA LYS A 77 12.36 4.74 6.42
C LYS A 77 11.08 5.35 6.98
N SER A 78 9.94 5.13 6.34
CA SER A 78 8.63 5.53 6.86
C SER A 78 8.31 4.86 8.20
N PHE A 79 8.97 3.74 8.50
CA PHE A 79 8.79 2.97 9.73
C PHE A 79 9.98 3.07 10.69
N ASP A 80 10.93 3.98 10.45
CA ASP A 80 12.08 4.17 11.35
C ASP A 80 11.60 4.77 12.69
N LEU A 81 11.70 3.97 13.75
CA LEU A 81 11.36 4.35 15.12
C LEU A 81 12.61 4.27 15.99
N ASN A 82 13.20 5.43 16.29
CA ASN A 82 14.33 5.51 17.23
C ASN A 82 13.82 5.43 18.66
N VAL A 83 14.16 4.34 19.35
CA VAL A 83 13.86 4.12 20.76
C VAL A 83 15.14 3.80 21.50
N ASP A 84 15.34 4.42 22.65
CA ASP A 84 16.51 4.19 23.49
C ASP A 84 16.55 2.75 24.01
N GLU A 85 17.76 2.24 24.23
CA GLU A 85 17.95 0.84 24.63
C GLU A 85 17.30 0.54 26.00
N GLU A 86 17.20 1.52 26.89
CA GLU A 86 16.50 1.39 28.17
C GLU A 86 15.02 1.03 27.97
N PHE A 87 14.32 1.72 27.06
CA PHE A 87 12.93 1.42 26.76
C PHE A 87 12.76 0.06 26.07
N LYS A 88 13.72 -0.35 25.22
CA LYS A 88 13.71 -1.70 24.63
C LYS A 88 13.87 -2.79 25.69
N GLN A 89 14.72 -2.57 26.69
CA GLN A 89 14.89 -3.50 27.81
C GLN A 89 13.62 -3.57 28.67
N LEU A 90 13.03 -2.42 29.00
CA LEU A 90 11.78 -2.37 29.74
C LEU A 90 10.65 -3.09 28.99
N TRP A 91 10.54 -2.87 27.67
CA TRP A 91 9.57 -3.55 26.83
C TRP A 91 9.75 -5.08 26.85
N ARG A 92 10.98 -5.57 26.72
CA ARG A 92 11.28 -7.02 26.79
C ARG A 92 11.06 -7.61 28.18
N ALA A 93 11.21 -6.82 29.25
CA ALA A 93 11.00 -7.27 30.62
C ALA A 93 9.53 -7.52 30.96
N VAL A 94 8.60 -6.81 30.29
CA VAL A 94 7.16 -7.03 30.45
C VAL A 94 6.74 -8.21 29.57
N SER A 95 6.80 -9.43 30.13
CA SER A 95 6.32 -10.63 29.42
C SER A 95 4.80 -10.76 29.51
N VAL A 96 4.16 -10.86 28.34
CA VAL A 96 2.75 -11.25 28.18
C VAL A 96 2.61 -12.71 27.73
N GLU A 97 3.72 -13.44 27.60
CA GLU A 97 3.74 -14.82 27.12
C GLU A 97 3.04 -15.73 28.15
N GLY A 98 1.97 -16.40 27.71
CA GLY A 98 1.15 -17.27 28.56
C GLY A 98 0.07 -16.56 29.40
N VAL A 99 -0.07 -15.23 29.28
CA VAL A 99 -1.20 -14.51 29.88
C VAL A 99 -2.41 -14.60 28.94
N ASN A 100 -3.56 -15.03 29.46
CA ASN A 100 -4.80 -15.05 28.68
C ASN A 100 -5.23 -13.63 28.31
N GLU A 101 -5.68 -13.43 27.06
CA GLU A 101 -6.16 -12.14 26.53
C GLU A 101 -7.17 -11.45 27.46
N GLY A 102 -8.13 -12.20 28.02
CA GLY A 102 -9.12 -11.63 28.95
C GLY A 102 -8.52 -11.07 30.25
N LYS A 103 -7.42 -11.65 30.75
CA LYS A 103 -6.70 -11.10 31.92
C LYS A 103 -5.93 -9.83 31.57
N ILE A 104 -5.41 -9.75 30.34
CA ILE A 104 -4.75 -8.55 29.82
C ILE A 104 -5.78 -7.42 29.71
N GLU A 105 -6.96 -7.70 29.16
CA GLU A 105 -8.04 -6.72 29.07
C GLU A 105 -8.50 -6.23 30.45
N GLU A 106 -8.73 -7.13 31.41
CA GLU A 106 -9.06 -6.73 32.79
C GLU A 106 -7.97 -5.85 33.42
N TYR A 107 -6.69 -6.17 33.20
CA TYR A 107 -5.57 -5.37 33.69
C TYR A 107 -5.57 -3.97 33.06
N LEU A 108 -5.81 -3.88 31.75
CA LEU A 108 -5.93 -2.60 31.05
C LEU A 108 -7.12 -1.78 31.58
N GLN A 109 -8.29 -2.40 31.74
CA GLN A 109 -9.49 -1.74 32.29
C GLN A 109 -9.27 -1.25 33.72
N ARG A 110 -8.64 -2.05 34.60
CA ARG A 110 -8.28 -1.63 35.97
C ARG A 110 -7.33 -0.44 35.99
N ASN A 111 -6.42 -0.35 35.02
CA ASN A 111 -5.50 0.78 34.86
C ASN A 111 -6.11 1.95 34.06
N GLY A 112 -7.41 1.93 33.79
CA GLY A 112 -8.12 3.00 33.10
C GLY A 112 -7.87 3.06 31.59
N ILE A 113 -7.20 2.05 31.02
CA ILE A 113 -7.00 1.91 29.58
C ILE A 113 -8.14 1.03 29.06
N THR A 114 -9.24 1.66 28.72
CA THR A 114 -10.35 0.96 28.06
C THR A 114 -10.06 0.86 26.58
N SER A 115 -10.38 -0.29 25.96
CA SER A 115 -10.37 -0.42 24.51
C SER A 115 -11.16 0.74 23.91
N MET A 116 -10.52 1.50 23.01
CA MET A 116 -11.25 2.42 22.15
C MET A 116 -12.21 1.57 21.31
N SER A 117 -13.43 1.40 21.80
CA SER A 117 -14.57 1.23 20.94
C SER A 117 -14.64 2.53 20.16
N ALA A 118 -13.85 2.63 19.07
CA ALA A 118 -13.94 3.71 18.10
C ALA A 118 -15.41 3.97 17.95
N ASP A 119 -15.88 5.15 18.39
CA ASP A 119 -17.28 5.49 18.51
C ASP A 119 -17.99 4.81 17.36
N LYS A 120 -18.67 3.69 17.66
CA LYS A 120 -19.64 3.16 16.73
C LYS A 120 -20.69 4.23 16.82
N LYS A 121 -20.53 5.28 16.02
CA LYS A 121 -21.63 6.09 15.56
C LYS A 121 -22.50 5.06 14.92
N VAL A 122 -23.41 4.52 15.72
CA VAL A 122 -24.56 3.77 15.25
C VAL A 122 -25.21 4.80 14.37
N PHE A 123 -24.88 4.76 13.08
CA PHE A 123 -25.65 5.43 12.06
C PHE A 123 -26.99 4.73 12.16
N ALA A 124 -27.87 5.26 13.02
CA ALA A 124 -29.26 4.91 13.00
C ALA A 124 -29.65 5.11 11.54
N PRO A 125 -30.03 4.04 10.82
CA PRO A 125 -30.40 4.18 9.42
C PRO A 125 -31.52 5.20 9.41
N ALA A 126 -31.29 6.33 8.76
CA ALA A 126 -32.27 7.40 8.67
C ALA A 126 -33.59 6.74 8.29
N LEU A 127 -34.61 6.85 9.16
CA LEU A 127 -35.93 6.32 8.89
C LEU A 127 -36.30 6.85 7.51
N LYS A 128 -36.45 5.93 6.53
CA LYS A 128 -36.87 6.30 5.18
C LYS A 128 -38.22 6.96 5.34
N GLN A 129 -38.25 8.28 5.43
CA GLN A 129 -39.48 9.03 5.26
C GLN A 129 -40.03 8.57 3.91
N LYS A 130 -41.21 7.94 3.94
CA LYS A 130 -41.96 7.66 2.72
C LYS A 130 -42.15 9.01 2.05
N ARG A 131 -41.32 9.32 1.05
CA ARG A 131 -41.55 10.45 0.16
C ARG A 131 -42.90 10.16 -0.47
N SER A 132 -43.91 10.95 -0.11
CA SER A 132 -45.15 11.01 -0.86
C SER A 132 -44.76 11.21 -2.32
N ALA A 133 -45.38 10.45 -3.22
CA ALA A 133 -45.08 10.48 -4.64
C ALA A 133 -45.27 11.91 -5.18
N GLN A 134 -44.22 12.72 -5.14
CA GLN A 134 -44.19 14.03 -5.78
C GLN A 134 -44.24 13.77 -7.27
N ARG A 135 -45.44 13.95 -7.83
CA ARG A 135 -45.67 14.06 -9.27
C ARG A 135 -44.56 14.93 -9.86
N ARG A 136 -43.70 14.34 -10.69
CA ARG A 136 -42.72 15.07 -11.49
C ARG A 136 -43.48 16.05 -12.38
N ALA A 137 -43.62 17.30 -11.93
CA ALA A 137 -44.09 18.37 -12.78
C ALA A 137 -43.02 18.57 -13.86
N LYS A 138 -43.32 18.16 -15.11
CA LYS A 138 -42.54 18.51 -16.29
C LYS A 138 -42.61 20.03 -16.48
N ARG A 139 -41.82 20.77 -15.71
CA ARG A 139 -41.60 22.20 -15.93
C ARG A 139 -40.39 22.33 -16.84
N PRO A 140 -40.48 23.00 -18.00
CA PRO A 140 -39.31 23.26 -18.83
C PRO A 140 -38.31 24.07 -18.01
N VAL A 141 -37.08 23.56 -17.89
CA VAL A 141 -35.96 24.24 -17.23
C VAL A 141 -35.60 25.43 -18.11
N LYS A 142 -36.01 26.63 -17.70
CA LYS A 142 -35.60 27.87 -18.37
C LYS A 142 -34.12 28.08 -18.04
N LEU A 143 -33.24 27.81 -19.00
CA LEU A 143 -31.81 28.13 -18.96
C LEU A 143 -31.62 29.64 -19.07
N LYS A 144 -32.07 30.41 -18.07
CA LYS A 144 -31.99 31.88 -18.07
C LYS A 144 -30.54 32.39 -18.11
N ASP A 145 -29.59 31.62 -17.59
CA ASP A 145 -28.21 32.08 -17.41
C ASP A 145 -27.26 31.64 -18.54
N ASN A 146 -27.74 30.87 -19.51
CA ASN A 146 -26.91 30.26 -20.58
C ASN A 146 -27.42 30.62 -21.99
N GLU A 147 -27.76 31.89 -22.22
CA GLU A 147 -28.25 32.33 -23.54
C GLU A 147 -27.22 32.13 -24.67
N HIS A 148 -25.93 32.23 -24.37
CA HIS A 148 -24.83 32.05 -25.31
C HIS A 148 -24.64 30.60 -25.80
N LEU A 149 -25.33 29.62 -25.20
CA LEU A 149 -25.25 28.21 -25.59
C LEU A 149 -26.45 27.75 -26.43
N LYS A 150 -27.45 28.62 -26.66
CA LYS A 150 -28.69 28.26 -27.35
C LYS A 150 -28.45 27.71 -28.77
N ASP A 151 -27.50 28.26 -29.50
CA ASP A 151 -27.22 27.86 -30.89
C ASP A 151 -26.34 26.61 -31.01
N ILE A 152 -25.70 26.19 -29.90
CA ILE A 152 -24.85 25.00 -29.82
C ILE A 152 -25.66 23.80 -29.30
N LEU A 153 -26.66 24.04 -28.46
CA LEU A 153 -27.42 22.99 -27.79
C LEU A 153 -28.51 22.43 -28.70
N LYS A 154 -28.40 21.13 -29.02
CA LYS A 154 -29.40 20.40 -29.79
C LYS A 154 -30.41 19.73 -28.85
N ASP A 155 -31.66 20.17 -28.89
CA ASP A 155 -32.75 19.55 -28.10
C ASP A 155 -33.18 18.23 -28.76
N PHE A 156 -33.25 17.16 -27.96
CA PHE A 156 -33.64 15.81 -28.39
C PHE A 156 -34.94 15.33 -27.73
N SER A 157 -35.68 16.22 -27.06
CA SER A 157 -36.91 15.85 -26.35
C SER A 157 -38.00 15.24 -27.26
N ASP A 158 -37.97 15.49 -28.57
CA ASP A 158 -38.91 14.94 -29.56
C ASP A 158 -38.57 13.53 -30.09
N LYS A 159 -37.35 13.01 -29.87
CA LYS A 159 -36.94 11.71 -30.44
C LYS A 159 -37.44 10.49 -29.66
N SER A 160 -38.07 10.68 -28.49
CA SER A 160 -38.61 9.57 -27.70
C SER A 160 -39.97 9.04 -28.22
N LEU A 161 -40.66 9.77 -29.10
CA LEU A 161 -42.03 9.46 -29.55
C LEU A 161 -42.13 8.60 -30.82
N LYS A 162 -41.02 8.27 -31.50
CA LYS A 162 -41.03 7.50 -32.77
C LYS A 162 -40.44 6.08 -32.70
N ARG A 163 -40.19 5.53 -31.51
CA ARG A 163 -39.65 4.16 -31.35
C ARG A 163 -40.64 3.11 -30.84
N GLN A 164 -41.94 3.40 -30.88
CA GLN A 164 -43.00 2.42 -30.69
C GLN A 164 -43.98 2.51 -31.85
N GLN A 165 -43.60 1.92 -32.98
CA GLN A 165 -44.47 1.38 -34.04
C GLN A 165 -43.57 0.96 -35.21
N VAL A 166 -42.95 -0.21 -35.09
CA VAL A 166 -42.97 -1.33 -36.04
C VAL A 166 -42.71 -2.59 -35.23
#